data_AF-A0A8S9UIG6-F1
#
_entry.id   AF-A0A8S9UIG6-F1
#
_cell.length_a   1.000
_cell.length_b   1.000
_cell.length_c   1.000
_cell.angle_alpha   90.00
_cell.angle_beta   90.00
_cell.angle_gamma   90.00
#
_symmetry.space_group_name_H-M   'P 1'
#
loop_
_entity.id
_entity.type
_entity.pdbx_description
1 polymer ?
#
loop_
_entity_poly.entity_id
_entity_poly.type
_entity_poly.pdbx_seq_one_letter_code
_entity_poly.pdbx_strand_id
1 'polypeptide(L)'
;MRIIQDIFGYTSEYMPKYNSISISGYHMQEAQADARLELPFTVADGIEYVRAAQAAGLDVDATSGHSLTEQDPYNKIMRTTVEAMAAVMGGTQSLHTNALDEALGLPTEFSARLARNTQLVLLEETSIPRVADPWGGSYLMETLMQELYDAALEMINEVEELGGMAKAIESAMAKLRIEESATQKQARVDSREETIVGVNKYVVENPDTVDVLTIDNTALRDSAALTESTGPGTRPMYLLNLSVSAARARCTVGEISEALDDVWGRHVSKSSVVSGAYRNEYKHNDEAEAVYNAVVKKIEAFAERFGRRPRMLVAKIGQDGHDRGAKVIASGARQAVDADVHCISVSSLEAGHNTLVPALVKVLKKENAEHILVICGGVIPPKDYQLLYDAGVGAIFGPGTRLHVSALETLRAIIKKSEENDAKGL
;
A
#
# COMPACT_ATOMS: atom_id res chain seq x y z
N MET A 1 0.21 -6.92 -20.52
CA MET A 1 0.04 -8.33 -20.95
C MET A 1 1.24 -8.96 -21.66
N ARG A 2 1.82 -8.38 -22.74
CA ARG A 2 2.87 -9.07 -23.55
C ARG A 2 4.03 -9.69 -22.77
N ILE A 3 4.59 -9.02 -21.75
CA ILE A 3 5.66 -9.60 -20.92
C ILE A 3 5.25 -10.93 -20.29
N ILE A 4 4.01 -11.00 -19.79
CA ILE A 4 3.46 -12.18 -19.09
C ILE A 4 3.21 -13.32 -20.08
N GLN A 5 2.75 -13.02 -21.30
CA GLN A 5 2.60 -14.00 -22.38
C GLN A 5 3.95 -14.64 -22.75
N ASP A 6 5.01 -13.84 -22.88
CA ASP A 6 6.36 -14.31 -23.13
C ASP A 6 6.94 -15.14 -21.97
N ILE A 7 6.59 -14.80 -20.72
CA ILE A 7 6.93 -15.60 -19.53
C ILE A 7 6.23 -16.96 -19.61
N PHE A 8 4.91 -16.99 -19.84
CA PHE A 8 4.14 -18.22 -19.94
C PHE A 8 4.67 -19.16 -21.03
N GLY A 9 4.90 -18.64 -22.24
CA GLY A 9 5.48 -19.40 -23.35
C GLY A 9 6.86 -20.00 -23.01
N TYR A 10 7.74 -19.21 -22.37
CA TYR A 10 9.05 -19.71 -21.97
C TYR A 10 8.98 -20.72 -20.81
N THR A 11 8.16 -20.46 -19.78
CA THR A 11 8.10 -21.35 -18.60
C THR A 11 7.43 -22.68 -18.90
N SER A 12 6.43 -22.72 -19.77
CA SER A 12 5.79 -23.97 -20.19
C SER A 12 6.73 -24.87 -21.00
N GLU A 13 7.53 -24.30 -21.91
CA GLU A 13 8.50 -25.05 -22.73
C GLU A 13 9.74 -25.49 -21.93
N TYR A 14 10.29 -24.61 -21.07
CA TYR A 14 11.61 -24.82 -20.45
C TYR A 14 11.58 -25.08 -18.93
N MET A 15 10.48 -24.79 -18.24
CA MET A 15 10.38 -24.83 -16.77
C MET A 15 9.04 -25.42 -16.27
N PRO A 16 8.61 -26.63 -16.71
CA PRO A 16 7.25 -27.16 -16.49
C PRO A 16 6.88 -27.51 -15.04
N LYS A 17 7.72 -27.17 -14.05
CA LYS A 17 7.46 -27.29 -12.61
C LYS A 17 7.46 -25.94 -11.89
N TYR A 18 7.52 -24.84 -12.65
CA TYR A 18 7.61 -23.49 -12.12
C TYR A 18 6.25 -22.80 -12.26
N ASN A 19 5.72 -22.31 -11.13
CA ASN A 19 4.48 -21.54 -11.12
C ASN A 19 4.76 -20.15 -11.70
N SER A 20 4.29 -19.92 -12.92
CA SER A 20 4.68 -18.78 -13.76
C SER A 20 3.99 -17.46 -13.39
N ILE A 21 2.94 -17.51 -12.58
CA ILE A 21 2.23 -16.37 -12.00
C ILE A 21 1.64 -16.75 -10.64
N SER A 22 1.37 -15.75 -9.81
CA SER A 22 0.51 -15.86 -8.63
C SER A 22 -0.55 -14.76 -8.74
N ILE A 23 -1.81 -15.15 -8.90
CA ILE A 23 -2.93 -14.23 -9.09
C ILE A 23 -3.37 -13.79 -7.70
N SER A 24 -3.25 -12.49 -7.40
CA SER A 24 -3.13 -12.01 -6.01
C SER A 24 -4.18 -10.97 -5.62
N GLY A 25 -5.20 -11.38 -4.86
CA GLY A 25 -6.16 -10.49 -4.19
C GLY A 25 -5.60 -9.71 -3.00
N TYR A 26 -4.59 -10.29 -2.33
CA TYR A 26 -3.92 -9.71 -1.16
C TYR A 26 -3.66 -8.21 -1.25
N HIS A 27 -3.03 -7.73 -2.32
CA HIS A 27 -2.68 -6.31 -2.48
C HIS A 27 -3.92 -5.39 -2.55
N MET A 28 -5.05 -5.92 -3.03
CA MET A 28 -6.33 -5.22 -3.01
C MET A 28 -6.89 -5.17 -1.58
N GLN A 29 -6.83 -6.28 -0.84
CA GLN A 29 -7.26 -6.36 0.55
C GLN A 29 -6.42 -5.47 1.49
N GLU A 30 -5.11 -5.37 1.27
CA GLU A 30 -4.20 -4.43 1.96
C GLU A 30 -4.54 -2.97 1.61
N ALA A 31 -4.93 -2.70 0.36
CA ALA A 31 -5.54 -1.43 -0.05
C ALA A 31 -6.99 -1.27 0.48
N GLN A 32 -7.43 -2.14 1.39
CA GLN A 32 -8.73 -2.15 2.08
C GLN A 32 -9.94 -2.45 1.19
N ALA A 33 -9.75 -3.23 0.12
CA ALA A 33 -10.84 -3.94 -0.53
C ALA A 33 -11.49 -4.91 0.46
N ASP A 34 -12.82 -4.92 0.53
CA ASP A 34 -13.57 -5.97 1.22
C ASP A 34 -13.63 -7.26 0.37
N ALA A 35 -14.10 -8.36 0.96
CA ALA A 35 -14.15 -9.66 0.30
C ALA A 35 -15.01 -9.68 -0.98
N ARG A 36 -16.01 -8.79 -1.12
CA ARG A 36 -16.85 -8.67 -2.32
C ARG A 36 -16.19 -7.84 -3.42
N LEU A 37 -15.04 -7.21 -3.16
CA LEU A 37 -14.16 -6.60 -4.15
C LEU A 37 -12.96 -7.51 -4.46
N GLU A 38 -12.32 -8.05 -3.41
CA GLU A 38 -11.11 -8.88 -3.55
C GLU A 38 -11.35 -10.12 -4.41
N LEU A 39 -12.35 -10.94 -4.07
CA LEU A 39 -12.64 -12.19 -4.77
C LEU A 39 -12.93 -11.97 -6.26
N PRO A 40 -13.91 -11.14 -6.67
CA PRO A 40 -14.23 -10.97 -8.08
C PRO A 40 -13.11 -10.31 -8.88
N PHE A 41 -12.41 -9.31 -8.34
CA PHE A 41 -11.29 -8.69 -9.07
C PHE A 41 -10.12 -9.66 -9.26
N THR A 42 -9.81 -10.49 -8.25
CA THR A 42 -8.78 -11.54 -8.37
C THR A 42 -9.16 -12.58 -9.41
N VAL A 43 -10.42 -13.03 -9.43
CA VAL A 43 -10.91 -13.98 -10.43
C VAL A 43 -10.95 -13.35 -11.83
N ALA A 44 -11.34 -12.08 -11.96
CA ALA A 44 -11.36 -11.38 -13.25
C ALA A 44 -9.95 -11.12 -13.82
N ASP A 45 -8.97 -10.79 -12.96
CA ASP A 45 -7.55 -10.80 -13.32
C ASP A 45 -7.11 -12.20 -13.78
N GLY A 46 -7.52 -13.25 -13.05
CA GLY A 46 -7.28 -14.64 -13.43
C GLY A 46 -7.83 -14.98 -14.82
N ILE A 47 -9.04 -14.55 -15.15
CA ILE A 47 -9.64 -14.72 -16.49
C ILE A 47 -8.80 -14.00 -17.56
N GLU A 48 -8.29 -12.79 -17.30
CA GLU A 48 -7.37 -12.11 -18.21
C GLU A 48 -6.02 -12.82 -18.37
N TYR A 49 -5.48 -13.41 -17.30
CA TYR A 49 -4.26 -14.23 -17.39
C TYR A 49 -4.50 -15.54 -18.15
N VAL A 50 -5.67 -16.16 -18.02
CA VAL A 50 -6.10 -17.30 -18.85
C VAL A 50 -6.19 -16.91 -20.32
N ARG A 51 -6.83 -15.79 -20.65
CA ARG A 51 -6.86 -15.25 -22.02
C ARG A 51 -5.46 -15.02 -22.58
N ALA A 52 -4.55 -14.48 -21.76
CA ALA A 52 -3.16 -14.27 -22.13
C ALA A 52 -2.39 -15.59 -22.36
N ALA A 53 -2.62 -16.61 -21.52
CA ALA A 53 -2.05 -17.95 -21.66
C ALA A 53 -2.59 -18.69 -22.89
N GLN A 54 -3.89 -18.62 -23.16
CA GLN A 54 -4.53 -19.18 -24.35
C GLN A 54 -4.03 -18.49 -25.63
N ALA A 55 -3.85 -17.17 -25.62
CA ALA A 55 -3.21 -16.43 -26.71
C ALA A 55 -1.73 -16.82 -26.93
N ALA A 56 -1.07 -17.37 -25.91
CA ALA A 56 0.27 -17.98 -25.98
C ALA A 56 0.25 -19.50 -26.27
N GLY A 57 -0.94 -20.12 -26.38
CA GLY A 57 -1.14 -21.53 -26.72
C GLY A 57 -1.15 -22.53 -25.55
N LEU A 58 -1.55 -22.10 -24.34
CA LEU A 58 -1.37 -22.85 -23.08
C LEU A 58 -2.68 -23.11 -22.31
N ASP A 59 -2.62 -24.08 -21.39
CA ASP A 59 -3.72 -24.60 -20.56
C ASP A 59 -3.50 -24.29 -19.05
N VAL A 60 -4.52 -24.42 -18.19
CA VAL A 60 -4.66 -23.60 -16.95
C VAL A 60 -4.74 -24.41 -15.63
N ASP A 61 -4.01 -24.00 -14.55
CA ASP A 61 -4.40 -24.26 -13.13
C ASP A 61 -3.54 -23.54 -12.01
N ALA A 62 -4.19 -23.18 -10.87
CA ALA A 62 -3.70 -22.94 -9.45
C ALA A 62 -3.27 -21.54 -8.82
N THR A 63 -3.56 -21.36 -7.48
CA THR A 63 -3.09 -20.38 -6.42
C THR A 63 -3.71 -18.94 -6.26
N SER A 64 -3.64 -18.16 -5.14
CA SER A 64 -3.66 -18.33 -3.62
C SER A 64 -3.48 -16.96 -2.83
N GLY A 65 -3.94 -16.74 -1.56
CA GLY A 65 -3.58 -15.51 -0.74
C GLY A 65 -4.39 -15.10 0.56
N HIS A 66 -3.86 -14.21 1.44
CA HIS A 66 -4.48 -13.61 2.68
C HIS A 66 -3.70 -12.36 3.29
N SER A 67 -4.25 -11.55 4.25
CA SER A 67 -3.80 -10.17 4.71
C SER A 67 -3.51 -9.87 6.23
N LEU A 68 -2.97 -8.68 6.66
CA LEU A 68 -2.70 -8.28 8.11
C LEU A 68 -2.44 -6.76 8.50
N THR A 69 -2.21 -6.38 9.79
CA THR A 69 -2.18 -4.95 10.32
C THR A 69 -1.24 -4.63 11.56
N GLU A 70 -1.29 -3.40 12.17
CA GLU A 70 -0.17 -2.77 12.95
C GLU A 70 -0.16 -2.70 14.51
N GLN A 71 -1.16 -2.14 15.21
CA GLN A 71 -0.94 -1.68 16.60
C GLN A 71 -1.23 -2.71 17.70
N ASP A 72 -0.60 -2.47 18.87
CA ASP A 72 -0.43 -3.42 19.98
C ASP A 72 0.15 -4.75 19.45
N PRO A 73 1.48 -4.82 19.28
CA PRO A 73 2.09 -5.86 18.46
C PRO A 73 1.83 -7.27 19.01
N TYR A 74 1.70 -7.43 20.32
CA TYR A 74 1.40 -8.74 20.92
C TYR A 74 -0.02 -9.22 20.62
N ASN A 75 -1.00 -8.32 20.43
CA ASN A 75 -2.33 -8.71 19.94
C ASN A 75 -2.28 -9.32 18.53
N LYS A 76 -1.25 -9.02 17.72
CA LYS A 76 -1.08 -9.67 16.41
C LYS A 76 -0.86 -11.16 16.52
N ILE A 77 -0.22 -11.66 17.57
CA ILE A 77 -0.07 -13.11 17.77
C ILE A 77 -1.46 -13.78 17.76
N MET A 78 -2.45 -13.16 18.41
CA MET A 78 -3.83 -13.65 18.42
C MET A 78 -4.55 -13.42 17.08
N ARG A 79 -4.39 -12.24 16.44
CA ARG A 79 -4.98 -11.93 15.12
C ARG A 79 -4.47 -12.92 14.07
N THR A 80 -3.16 -13.03 13.90
CA THR A 80 -2.47 -13.95 12.98
C THR A 80 -2.79 -15.41 13.27
N THR A 81 -3.09 -15.79 14.53
CA THR A 81 -3.59 -17.13 14.84
C THR A 81 -5.01 -17.36 14.31
N VAL A 82 -5.92 -16.39 14.45
CA VAL A 82 -7.30 -16.47 13.94
C VAL A 82 -7.33 -16.43 12.41
N GLU A 83 -6.53 -15.56 11.78
CA GLU A 83 -6.37 -15.47 10.33
C GLU A 83 -5.75 -16.77 9.75
N ALA A 84 -4.72 -17.31 10.41
CA ALA A 84 -4.15 -18.62 10.05
C ALA A 84 -5.18 -19.75 10.19
N MET A 85 -6.01 -19.75 11.25
CA MET A 85 -7.11 -20.71 11.39
C MET A 85 -8.13 -20.57 10.26
N ALA A 86 -8.51 -19.35 9.87
CA ALA A 86 -9.42 -19.11 8.76
C ALA A 86 -8.85 -19.64 7.44
N ALA A 87 -7.57 -19.35 7.14
CA ALA A 87 -6.91 -19.84 5.93
C ALA A 87 -6.75 -21.37 5.91
N VAL A 88 -6.43 -22.00 7.04
CA VAL A 88 -6.35 -23.48 7.16
C VAL A 88 -7.73 -24.12 7.00
N MET A 89 -8.76 -23.59 7.67
CA MET A 89 -10.13 -24.12 7.57
C MET A 89 -10.77 -23.87 6.20
N GLY A 90 -10.39 -22.78 5.52
CA GLY A 90 -10.74 -22.51 4.12
C GLY A 90 -9.93 -23.33 3.09
N GLY A 91 -9.05 -24.23 3.55
CA GLY A 91 -8.36 -25.20 2.68
C GLY A 91 -7.20 -24.64 1.87
N THR A 92 -6.46 -23.64 2.36
CA THR A 92 -5.27 -23.13 1.65
C THR A 92 -4.19 -24.19 1.45
N GLN A 93 -3.50 -24.17 0.31
CA GLN A 93 -2.40 -25.10 -0.02
C GLN A 93 -1.06 -24.66 0.59
N SER A 94 -0.92 -23.37 0.90
CA SER A 94 0.27 -22.79 1.55
C SER A 94 -0.13 -21.57 2.36
N LEU A 95 0.55 -21.33 3.47
CA LEU A 95 0.23 -20.24 4.37
C LEU A 95 1.48 -19.40 4.69
N HIS A 96 1.35 -18.09 4.50
CA HIS A 96 2.21 -17.11 5.17
C HIS A 96 1.51 -16.64 6.45
N THR A 97 2.29 -16.37 7.48
CA THR A 97 1.83 -15.82 8.76
C THR A 97 2.80 -14.71 9.10
N ASN A 98 2.27 -13.52 9.36
CA ASN A 98 3.11 -12.35 9.47
C ASN A 98 3.67 -12.23 10.90
N ALA A 99 4.66 -11.36 11.05
CA ALA A 99 5.36 -11.16 12.30
C ALA A 99 4.73 -10.03 13.13
N LEU A 100 4.85 -10.13 14.47
CA LEU A 100 4.25 -9.15 15.39
C LEU A 100 4.74 -7.70 15.18
N ASP A 101 5.93 -7.54 14.61
CA ASP A 101 6.64 -6.28 14.36
C ASP A 101 6.50 -5.74 12.92
N GLU A 102 5.90 -6.49 11.99
CA GLU A 102 5.90 -6.21 10.53
C GLU A 102 5.59 -4.75 10.14
N ALA A 103 4.52 -4.19 10.69
CA ALA A 103 4.10 -2.84 10.34
C ALA A 103 4.90 -1.73 11.04
N LEU A 104 5.77 -2.06 12.00
CA LEU A 104 6.80 -1.16 12.52
C LEU A 104 8.10 -1.26 11.69
N GLY A 105 8.35 -2.41 11.07
CA GLY A 105 9.50 -2.69 10.21
C GLY A 105 9.70 -4.20 9.98
N LEU A 106 10.83 -4.58 9.36
CA LEU A 106 11.06 -5.98 8.99
C LEU A 106 11.15 -6.92 10.21
N PRO A 107 10.70 -8.19 10.07
CA PRO A 107 10.67 -9.16 11.17
C PRO A 107 12.03 -9.41 11.84
N THR A 108 12.04 -9.40 13.17
CA THR A 108 13.13 -9.94 13.99
C THR A 108 13.15 -11.49 13.98
N GLU A 109 14.27 -12.11 14.37
CA GLU A 109 14.32 -13.58 14.55
C GLU A 109 13.27 -14.06 15.58
N PHE A 110 13.00 -13.25 16.61
CA PHE A 110 12.02 -13.55 17.64
C PHE A 110 10.60 -13.59 17.08
N SER A 111 10.20 -12.57 16.32
CA SER A 111 8.86 -12.45 15.77
C SER A 111 8.60 -13.42 14.61
N ALA A 112 9.59 -13.61 13.72
CA ALA A 112 9.53 -14.59 12.64
C ALA A 112 9.43 -16.04 13.18
N ARG A 113 10.09 -16.32 14.31
CA ARG A 113 9.93 -17.61 15.02
C ARG A 113 8.51 -17.78 15.54
N LEU A 114 7.91 -16.75 16.13
CA LEU A 114 6.53 -16.83 16.62
C LEU A 114 5.54 -17.05 15.48
N ALA A 115 5.65 -16.28 14.40
CA ALA A 115 4.82 -16.42 13.21
C ALA A 115 4.84 -17.84 12.63
N ARG A 116 6.03 -18.39 12.37
CA ARG A 116 6.19 -19.79 11.92
C ARG A 116 5.62 -20.78 12.93
N ASN A 117 5.85 -20.56 14.23
CA ASN A 117 5.36 -21.46 15.27
C ASN A 117 3.83 -21.47 15.37
N THR A 118 3.11 -20.38 15.04
CA THR A 118 1.65 -20.39 14.92
C THR A 118 1.18 -21.47 13.94
N GLN A 119 1.81 -21.58 12.76
CA GLN A 119 1.48 -22.64 11.81
C GLN A 119 1.77 -24.05 12.35
N LEU A 120 2.89 -24.22 13.06
CA LEU A 120 3.28 -25.51 13.65
C LEU A 120 2.28 -25.96 14.74
N VAL A 121 1.80 -25.05 15.58
CA VAL A 121 0.77 -25.35 16.59
C VAL A 121 -0.54 -25.74 15.93
N LEU A 122 -0.97 -25.03 14.88
CA LEU A 122 -2.16 -25.39 14.10
C LEU A 122 -2.02 -26.80 13.47
N LEU A 123 -0.85 -27.11 12.91
CA LEU A 123 -0.57 -28.40 12.28
C LEU A 123 -0.55 -29.57 13.27
N GLU A 124 0.25 -29.45 14.33
CA GLU A 124 0.63 -30.58 15.20
C GLU A 124 -0.28 -30.75 16.42
N GLU A 125 -0.83 -29.65 16.97
CA GLU A 125 -1.51 -29.66 18.27
C GLU A 125 -3.03 -29.58 18.16
N THR A 126 -3.58 -28.78 17.24
CA THR A 126 -5.03 -28.51 17.21
C THR A 126 -5.91 -29.63 16.65
N SER A 127 -5.32 -30.58 15.92
CA SER A 127 -6.04 -31.60 15.13
C SER A 127 -6.98 -31.07 14.04
N ILE A 128 -7.03 -29.76 13.76
CA ILE A 128 -7.82 -29.16 12.66
C ILE A 128 -7.53 -29.85 11.31
N PRO A 129 -6.26 -30.16 10.93
CA PRO A 129 -5.97 -30.79 9.64
C PRO A 129 -6.47 -32.24 9.45
N ARG A 130 -7.13 -32.84 10.46
CA ARG A 130 -7.61 -34.23 10.40
C ARG A 130 -8.95 -34.40 9.71
N VAL A 131 -9.67 -33.30 9.44
CA VAL A 131 -10.97 -33.30 8.74
C VAL A 131 -10.86 -32.34 7.56
N ALA A 132 -11.09 -32.85 6.35
CA ALA A 132 -11.20 -32.00 5.16
C ALA A 132 -12.53 -31.24 5.20
N ASP A 133 -12.48 -29.93 4.94
CA ASP A 133 -13.61 -29.00 5.06
C ASP A 133 -14.44 -29.20 6.34
N PRO A 134 -13.93 -28.79 7.52
CA PRO A 134 -14.64 -28.95 8.78
C PRO A 134 -15.90 -28.06 8.92
N TRP A 135 -16.14 -27.15 7.96
CA TRP A 135 -17.32 -26.27 7.95
C TRP A 135 -18.44 -26.75 7.03
N GLY A 136 -18.17 -27.68 6.10
CA GLY A 136 -19.15 -28.23 5.17
C GLY A 136 -20.44 -28.69 5.87
N GLY A 137 -21.59 -28.19 5.37
CA GLY A 137 -22.91 -28.40 5.95
C GLY A 137 -23.30 -27.44 7.10
N SER A 138 -22.44 -26.50 7.49
CA SER A 138 -22.80 -25.44 8.45
C SER A 138 -23.75 -24.44 7.81
N TYR A 139 -25.03 -24.41 8.24
CA TYR A 139 -26.07 -23.55 7.65
C TYR A 139 -25.65 -22.07 7.49
N LEU A 140 -24.91 -21.53 8.46
CA LEU A 140 -24.39 -20.15 8.39
C LEU A 140 -23.28 -20.02 7.33
N MET A 141 -22.32 -20.95 7.31
CA MET A 141 -21.18 -20.86 6.40
C MET A 141 -21.61 -21.07 4.94
N GLU A 142 -22.48 -22.04 4.68
CA GLU A 142 -23.04 -22.30 3.35
C GLU A 142 -23.84 -21.09 2.82
N THR A 143 -24.61 -20.42 3.69
CA THR A 143 -25.36 -19.20 3.32
C THR A 143 -24.41 -18.04 3.01
N LEU A 144 -23.40 -17.79 3.86
CA LEU A 144 -22.41 -16.73 3.63
C LEU A 144 -21.55 -16.99 2.39
N MET A 145 -21.23 -18.26 2.11
CA MET A 145 -20.53 -18.68 0.89
C MET A 145 -21.37 -18.35 -0.34
N GLN A 146 -22.66 -18.67 -0.34
CA GLN A 146 -23.57 -18.37 -1.46
C GLN A 146 -23.74 -16.85 -1.66
N GLU A 147 -23.94 -16.07 -0.58
CA GLU A 147 -24.03 -14.61 -0.66
C GLU A 147 -22.75 -13.96 -1.24
N LEU A 148 -21.57 -14.49 -0.87
CA LEU A 148 -20.29 -14.02 -1.40
C LEU A 148 -20.11 -14.43 -2.87
N TYR A 149 -20.48 -15.66 -3.23
CA TYR A 149 -20.44 -16.16 -4.61
C TYR A 149 -21.34 -15.33 -5.54
N ASP A 150 -22.59 -15.07 -5.15
CA ASP A 150 -23.55 -14.32 -5.96
C ASP A 150 -23.06 -12.88 -6.18
N ALA A 151 -22.58 -12.20 -5.13
CA ALA A 151 -22.02 -10.86 -5.22
C ALA A 151 -20.73 -10.80 -6.07
N ALA A 152 -19.85 -11.81 -5.96
CA ALA A 152 -18.67 -11.90 -6.79
C ALA A 152 -19.02 -12.13 -8.27
N LEU A 153 -19.99 -13.01 -8.55
CA LEU A 153 -20.42 -13.30 -9.91
C LEU A 153 -21.06 -12.08 -10.59
N GLU A 154 -21.87 -11.30 -9.87
CA GLU A 154 -22.41 -10.01 -10.35
C GLU A 154 -21.28 -9.05 -10.77
N MET A 155 -20.26 -8.90 -9.93
CA MET A 155 -19.13 -8.00 -10.22
C MET A 155 -18.22 -8.51 -11.34
N ILE A 156 -18.00 -9.82 -11.46
CA ILE A 156 -17.27 -10.43 -12.59
C ILE A 156 -18.03 -10.13 -13.89
N ASN A 157 -19.36 -10.28 -13.91
CA ASN A 157 -20.16 -9.97 -15.10
C ASN A 157 -20.05 -8.48 -15.48
N GLU A 158 -20.06 -7.55 -14.52
CA GLU A 158 -19.86 -6.13 -14.80
C GLU A 158 -18.48 -5.83 -15.41
N VAL A 159 -17.41 -6.46 -14.89
CA VAL A 159 -16.05 -6.34 -15.44
C VAL A 159 -15.98 -6.92 -16.86
N GLU A 160 -16.69 -8.01 -17.12
CA GLU A 160 -16.79 -8.65 -18.44
C GLU A 160 -17.58 -7.80 -19.45
N GLU A 161 -18.66 -7.14 -19.03
CA GLU A 161 -19.42 -6.18 -19.85
C GLU A 161 -18.59 -4.94 -20.24
N LEU A 162 -17.71 -4.47 -19.34
CA LEU A 162 -16.70 -3.45 -19.65
C LEU A 162 -15.61 -3.97 -20.61
N GLY A 163 -15.57 -5.28 -20.87
CA GLY A 163 -14.67 -5.94 -21.80
C GLY A 163 -13.36 -6.42 -21.18
N GLY A 164 -13.42 -6.88 -19.92
CA GLY A 164 -12.33 -7.53 -19.21
C GLY A 164 -11.60 -6.64 -18.19
N MET A 165 -10.93 -7.27 -17.23
CA MET A 165 -10.31 -6.58 -16.08
C MET A 165 -9.26 -5.54 -16.50
N ALA A 166 -8.53 -5.78 -17.60
CA ALA A 166 -7.61 -4.81 -18.17
C ALA A 166 -8.29 -3.46 -18.49
N LYS A 167 -9.52 -3.47 -19.03
CA LYS A 167 -10.29 -2.24 -19.30
C LYS A 167 -10.91 -1.64 -18.05
N ALA A 168 -11.29 -2.45 -17.08
CA ALA A 168 -11.78 -1.98 -15.77
C ALA A 168 -10.67 -1.26 -14.97
N ILE A 169 -9.40 -1.66 -15.16
CA ILE A 169 -8.22 -0.96 -14.63
C ILE A 169 -7.97 0.35 -15.42
N GLU A 170 -8.01 0.32 -16.75
CA GLU A 170 -7.83 1.53 -17.59
C GLU A 170 -8.90 2.61 -17.35
N SER A 171 -10.14 2.21 -17.02
CA SER A 171 -11.23 3.13 -16.64
C SER A 171 -11.17 3.60 -15.18
N ALA A 172 -10.19 3.12 -14.40
CA ALA A 172 -10.02 3.32 -12.96
C ALA A 172 -11.18 2.80 -12.08
N MET A 173 -12.11 1.99 -12.63
CA MET A 173 -13.27 1.45 -11.91
C MET A 173 -12.86 0.65 -10.67
N ALA A 174 -11.97 -0.33 -10.83
CA ALA A 174 -11.53 -1.18 -9.72
C ALA A 174 -10.82 -0.37 -8.63
N LYS A 175 -9.91 0.53 -9.03
CA LYS A 175 -9.17 1.40 -8.10
C LYS A 175 -10.10 2.30 -7.29
N LEU A 176 -11.08 2.95 -7.93
CA LEU A 176 -12.02 3.84 -7.24
C LEU A 176 -12.90 3.10 -6.23
N ARG A 177 -13.34 1.88 -6.53
CA ARG A 177 -14.13 1.06 -5.57
C ARG A 177 -13.31 0.65 -4.35
N ILE A 178 -12.05 0.27 -4.55
CA ILE A 178 -11.12 -0.06 -3.46
C ILE A 178 -10.86 1.19 -2.61
N GLU A 179 -10.57 2.34 -3.22
CA GLU A 179 -10.38 3.62 -2.51
C GLU A 179 -11.65 4.05 -1.75
N GLU A 180 -12.85 3.78 -2.26
CA GLU A 180 -14.11 4.04 -1.57
C GLU A 180 -14.32 3.12 -0.36
N SER A 181 -14.13 1.81 -0.50
CA SER A 181 -14.24 0.85 0.62
C SER A 181 -13.20 1.15 1.72
N ALA A 182 -11.96 1.49 1.34
CA ALA A 182 -10.92 1.98 2.24
C ALA A 182 -11.34 3.24 3.00
N THR A 183 -11.93 4.21 2.29
CA THR A 183 -12.37 5.48 2.85
C THR A 183 -13.53 5.30 3.85
N GLN A 184 -14.47 4.39 3.54
CA GLN A 184 -15.57 4.03 4.43
C GLN A 184 -15.03 3.31 5.69
N LYS A 185 -14.15 2.31 5.53
CA LYS A 185 -13.54 1.60 6.66
C LYS A 185 -12.79 2.54 7.59
N GLN A 186 -11.98 3.46 7.04
CA GLN A 186 -11.29 4.45 7.87
C GLN A 186 -12.26 5.35 8.63
N ALA A 187 -13.40 5.72 8.03
CA ALA A 187 -14.44 6.48 8.72
C ALA A 187 -15.04 5.70 9.90
N ARG A 188 -15.39 4.42 9.73
CA ARG A 188 -15.91 3.56 10.81
C ARG A 188 -14.89 3.35 11.94
N VAL A 189 -13.61 3.25 11.62
CA VAL A 189 -12.52 3.14 12.62
C VAL A 189 -12.33 4.44 13.38
N ASP A 190 -12.29 5.59 12.69
CA ASP A 190 -12.12 6.90 13.33
C ASP A 190 -13.33 7.33 14.17
N SER A 191 -14.53 6.90 13.75
CA SER A 191 -15.81 7.17 14.40
C SER A 191 -16.07 6.24 15.61
N ARG A 192 -15.28 5.16 15.75
CA ARG A 192 -15.37 4.08 16.76
C ARG A 192 -16.56 3.11 16.58
N GLU A 193 -17.19 3.11 15.42
CA GLU A 193 -18.14 2.07 15.03
C GLU A 193 -17.43 0.71 14.90
N GLU A 194 -16.32 0.68 14.14
CA GLU A 194 -15.45 -0.48 14.01
C GLU A 194 -14.38 -0.44 15.12
N THR A 195 -14.39 -1.41 16.04
CA THR A 195 -13.46 -1.44 17.18
C THR A 195 -12.14 -2.11 16.80
N ILE A 196 -11.03 -1.37 16.90
CA ILE A 196 -9.67 -1.92 16.82
C ILE A 196 -9.00 -1.78 18.19
N VAL A 197 -8.86 -2.91 18.87
CA VAL A 197 -8.25 -3.01 20.22
C VAL A 197 -6.79 -2.52 20.17
N GLY A 198 -6.46 -1.60 21.07
CA GLY A 198 -5.16 -0.93 21.15
C GLY A 198 -5.05 0.35 20.30
N VAL A 199 -6.00 0.61 19.38
CA VAL A 199 -5.99 1.78 18.48
C VAL A 199 -7.02 2.83 18.87
N ASN A 200 -8.31 2.47 18.78
CA ASN A 200 -9.40 3.42 18.99
C ASN A 200 -10.17 3.15 20.30
N LYS A 201 -10.00 1.95 20.87
CA LYS A 201 -10.60 1.46 22.12
C LYS A 201 -9.58 0.59 22.88
N TYR A 202 -9.62 0.64 24.21
CA TYR A 202 -8.63 -0.02 25.09
C TYR A 202 -7.18 0.37 24.74
N VAL A 203 -6.95 1.67 24.50
CA VAL A 203 -5.63 2.22 24.20
C VAL A 203 -4.78 2.20 25.47
N VAL A 204 -3.56 1.67 25.37
CA VAL A 204 -2.60 1.64 26.47
C VAL A 204 -1.86 2.99 26.53
N GLU A 205 -1.79 3.61 27.71
CA GLU A 205 -1.16 4.94 27.87
C GLU A 205 0.35 4.92 27.65
N ASN A 206 1.02 3.80 27.97
CA ASN A 206 2.44 3.55 27.71
C ASN A 206 2.60 2.19 27.02
N PRO A 207 2.55 2.10 25.68
CA PRO A 207 2.73 0.84 24.97
C PRO A 207 4.18 0.35 25.07
N ASP A 208 4.35 -0.97 25.24
CA ASP A 208 5.66 -1.60 25.19
C ASP A 208 6.30 -1.44 23.80
N THR A 209 7.58 -1.07 23.78
CA THR A 209 8.34 -0.92 22.54
C THR A 209 9.01 -2.25 22.15
N VAL A 210 8.95 -2.58 20.86
CA VAL A 210 9.62 -3.76 20.28
C VAL A 210 10.83 -3.27 19.49
N ASP A 211 11.94 -4.03 19.53
CA ASP A 211 13.13 -3.71 18.74
C ASP A 211 12.85 -3.85 17.24
N VAL A 212 12.90 -2.74 16.52
CA VAL A 212 12.67 -2.68 15.06
C VAL A 212 13.99 -2.66 14.30
N LEU A 213 14.14 -3.58 13.35
CA LEU A 213 15.29 -3.63 12.44
C LEU A 213 15.28 -2.40 11.49
N THR A 214 16.38 -1.67 11.45
CA THR A 214 16.55 -0.50 10.57
C THR A 214 17.66 -0.80 9.55
N ILE A 215 17.34 -0.64 8.26
CA ILE A 215 18.29 -0.84 7.16
C ILE A 215 19.02 0.47 6.86
N ASP A 216 20.35 0.45 6.91
CA ASP A 216 21.20 1.52 6.40
C ASP A 216 21.42 1.35 4.89
N ASN A 217 20.88 2.29 4.11
CA ASN A 217 20.92 2.27 2.64
C ASN A 217 22.12 3.06 2.05
N THR A 218 23.15 3.38 2.83
CA THR A 218 24.25 4.26 2.40
C THR A 218 25.27 3.60 1.43
N ALA A 219 25.07 2.33 1.05
CA ALA A 219 26.07 1.53 0.32
C ALA A 219 25.62 0.94 -1.04
N LEU A 220 24.75 1.61 -1.80
CA LEU A 220 24.25 1.07 -3.08
C LEU A 220 24.05 2.14 -4.17
N ARG A 221 25.16 2.77 -4.61
CA ARG A 221 25.11 3.83 -5.66
C ARG A 221 26.21 3.85 -6.73
N ASP A 222 27.27 3.06 -6.61
CA ASP A 222 28.42 3.12 -7.53
C ASP A 222 28.61 1.80 -8.31
N SER A 223 28.16 1.77 -9.56
CA SER A 223 28.84 1.12 -10.71
C SER A 223 27.88 1.04 -11.92
N ALA A 224 28.09 1.90 -12.92
CA ALA A 224 27.38 1.86 -14.20
C ALA A 224 28.30 2.33 -15.32
N ALA A 225 28.97 1.39 -16.00
CA ALA A 225 29.71 1.63 -17.23
C ALA A 225 30.09 0.30 -17.92
N LEU A 226 29.40 -0.09 -18.99
CA LEU A 226 29.93 0.05 -20.37
C LEU A 226 28.97 -0.56 -21.41
N THR A 227 28.89 0.10 -22.55
CA THR A 227 28.04 -0.23 -23.70
C THR A 227 28.79 -1.07 -24.74
N GLU A 228 28.23 -2.18 -25.21
CA GLU A 228 27.90 -2.42 -26.63
C GLU A 228 27.28 -3.81 -26.93
N SER A 229 26.77 -3.97 -28.16
CA SER A 229 25.86 -5.03 -28.60
C SER A 229 26.53 -6.08 -29.50
N THR A 230 26.06 -7.33 -29.41
CA THR A 230 26.31 -8.37 -30.45
C THR A 230 25.09 -9.29 -30.64
N GLY A 231 24.37 -9.18 -31.76
CA GLY A 231 23.45 -10.22 -32.26
C GLY A 231 24.16 -11.18 -33.25
N PRO A 232 23.44 -11.98 -34.07
CA PRO A 232 22.04 -12.42 -34.02
C PRO A 232 21.89 -13.98 -34.03
N GLY A 233 20.71 -14.55 -33.71
CA GLY A 233 20.49 -16.01 -33.84
C GLY A 233 19.10 -16.53 -33.43
N THR A 234 18.63 -17.61 -34.07
CA THR A 234 17.23 -18.09 -34.08
C THR A 234 16.80 -18.93 -32.87
N ARG A 235 15.86 -18.40 -32.07
CA ARG A 235 14.90 -19.11 -31.17
C ARG A 235 13.60 -18.27 -31.07
N PRO A 236 12.45 -18.79 -30.59
CA PRO A 236 11.30 -17.94 -30.32
C PRO A 236 11.70 -16.75 -29.44
N MET A 237 11.27 -15.55 -29.85
CA MET A 237 11.74 -14.25 -29.34
C MET A 237 11.10 -13.87 -28.00
N TYR A 238 10.98 -14.84 -27.09
CA TYR A 238 10.50 -14.62 -25.73
C TYR A 238 11.43 -13.64 -25.01
N LEU A 239 10.86 -12.55 -24.47
CA LEU A 239 11.58 -11.57 -23.66
C LEU A 239 12.36 -12.23 -22.53
N LEU A 240 11.77 -13.23 -21.85
CA LEU A 240 12.44 -13.93 -20.76
C LEU A 240 13.74 -14.63 -21.23
N ASN A 241 13.75 -15.23 -22.43
CA ASN A 241 14.96 -15.84 -23.01
C ASN A 241 16.05 -14.78 -23.32
N LEU A 242 15.64 -13.60 -23.81
CA LEU A 242 16.55 -12.49 -24.07
C LEU A 242 17.10 -11.90 -22.76
N SER A 243 16.26 -11.68 -21.75
CA SER A 243 16.65 -11.21 -20.42
C SER A 243 17.57 -12.21 -19.69
N VAL A 244 17.34 -13.52 -19.81
CA VAL A 244 18.26 -14.56 -19.31
C VAL A 244 19.62 -14.49 -20.02
N SER A 245 19.63 -14.19 -21.32
CA SER A 245 20.87 -14.03 -22.09
C SER A 245 21.63 -12.76 -21.67
N ALA A 246 20.93 -11.64 -21.47
CA ALA A 246 21.51 -10.39 -20.96
C ALA A 246 22.06 -10.55 -19.53
N ALA A 247 21.30 -11.17 -18.62
CA ALA A 247 21.76 -11.45 -17.25
C ALA A 247 22.96 -12.43 -17.22
N ARG A 248 23.07 -13.34 -18.20
CA ARG A 248 24.27 -14.19 -18.40
C ARG A 248 25.47 -13.38 -18.88
N ALA A 249 25.25 -12.40 -19.76
CA ALA A 249 26.24 -11.41 -20.19
C ALA A 249 26.58 -10.35 -19.13
N ARG A 250 25.93 -10.40 -17.95
CA ARG A 250 26.10 -9.49 -16.80
C ARG A 250 25.55 -8.08 -16.98
N CYS A 251 24.61 -7.91 -17.92
CA CYS A 251 23.72 -6.76 -17.90
C CYS A 251 22.95 -6.71 -16.57
N THR A 252 22.84 -5.50 -16.02
CA THR A 252 22.11 -5.19 -14.81
C THR A 252 20.60 -5.20 -15.03
N VAL A 253 19.83 -5.25 -13.95
CA VAL A 253 18.36 -5.08 -14.00
C VAL A 253 17.98 -3.73 -14.62
N GLY A 254 18.78 -2.67 -14.37
CA GLY A 254 18.58 -1.35 -14.95
C GLY A 254 18.67 -1.36 -16.47
N GLU A 255 19.77 -1.86 -17.01
CA GLU A 255 20.01 -1.92 -18.47
C GLU A 255 18.98 -2.79 -19.19
N ILE A 256 18.61 -3.94 -18.60
CA ILE A 256 17.55 -4.81 -19.15
C ILE A 256 16.19 -4.10 -19.15
N SER A 257 15.89 -3.28 -18.12
CA SER A 257 14.63 -2.54 -18.05
C SER A 257 14.61 -1.34 -19.00
N GLU A 258 15.72 -0.62 -19.14
CA GLU A 258 15.86 0.55 -20.01
C GLU A 258 15.73 0.17 -21.50
N ALA A 259 16.29 -0.98 -21.90
CA ALA A 259 16.11 -1.54 -23.25
C ALA A 259 14.65 -1.89 -23.60
N LEU A 260 13.76 -2.04 -22.60
CA LEU A 260 12.32 -2.21 -22.79
C LEU A 260 11.57 -0.86 -22.74
N ASP A 261 12.02 0.05 -21.86
CA ASP A 261 11.54 1.43 -21.73
C ASP A 261 11.70 2.23 -23.05
N ASP A 262 12.82 2.05 -23.76
CA ASP A 262 13.05 2.67 -25.08
C ASP A 262 11.98 2.34 -26.13
N VAL A 263 11.26 1.22 -25.98
CA VAL A 263 10.25 0.74 -26.93
C VAL A 263 8.82 0.98 -26.43
N TRP A 264 8.57 0.87 -25.12
CA TRP A 264 7.21 0.96 -24.54
C TRP A 264 6.95 2.26 -23.78
N GLY A 265 8.00 2.96 -23.37
CA GLY A 265 7.96 4.05 -22.41
C GLY A 265 7.51 3.62 -21.02
N ARG A 266 7.47 4.60 -20.10
CA ARG A 266 6.92 4.40 -18.75
C ARG A 266 5.45 4.75 -18.71
N HIS A 267 4.66 3.89 -18.07
CA HIS A 267 3.32 4.23 -17.65
C HIS A 267 3.34 5.47 -16.73
N VAL A 268 2.34 6.34 -16.89
CA VAL A 268 2.07 7.47 -16.00
C VAL A 268 0.62 7.37 -15.59
N SER A 269 0.38 7.20 -14.29
CA SER A 269 -0.97 7.03 -13.77
C SER A 269 -1.80 8.31 -13.93
N LYS A 270 -3.11 8.15 -14.14
CA LYS A 270 -4.07 9.25 -14.03
C LYS A 270 -4.68 9.21 -12.63
N SER A 271 -4.55 10.28 -11.87
CA SER A 271 -5.11 10.37 -10.52
C SER A 271 -6.58 10.81 -10.58
N SER A 272 -7.48 9.90 -10.24
CA SER A 272 -8.83 10.21 -9.74
C SER A 272 -8.79 10.32 -8.20
N VAL A 273 -9.78 11.00 -7.60
CA VAL A 273 -9.86 11.18 -6.14
C VAL A 273 -11.30 10.94 -5.69
N VAL A 274 -11.49 10.02 -4.74
CA VAL A 274 -12.80 9.78 -4.10
C VAL A 274 -13.22 11.00 -3.28
N SER A 275 -14.49 11.39 -3.37
CA SER A 275 -15.05 12.54 -2.67
C SER A 275 -16.39 12.19 -2.01
N GLY A 276 -16.59 12.63 -0.76
CA GLY A 276 -17.84 12.46 -0.01
C GLY A 276 -17.94 11.17 0.80
N ALA A 277 -17.38 10.05 0.33
CA ALA A 277 -17.47 8.73 0.98
C ALA A 277 -17.16 8.79 2.50
N TYR A 278 -16.04 9.42 2.90
CA TYR A 278 -15.66 9.54 4.32
C TYR A 278 -16.74 10.22 5.16
N ARG A 279 -17.29 11.36 4.70
CA ARG A 279 -18.31 12.10 5.48
C ARG A 279 -19.62 11.34 5.56
N ASN A 280 -20.02 10.68 4.48
CA ASN A 280 -21.26 9.92 4.45
C ASN A 280 -21.22 8.80 5.50
N GLU A 281 -20.12 8.06 5.54
CA GLU A 281 -19.94 6.95 6.48
C GLU A 281 -19.69 7.42 7.93
N TYR A 282 -18.90 8.48 8.13
CA TYR A 282 -18.60 9.00 9.48
C TYR A 282 -19.85 9.47 10.23
N LYS A 283 -20.90 9.87 9.50
CA LYS A 283 -22.18 10.38 10.03
C LYS A 283 -23.13 9.26 10.48
N HIS A 284 -22.66 8.44 11.40
CA HIS A 284 -23.41 7.32 11.98
C HIS A 284 -24.08 7.66 13.33
N ASN A 285 -23.62 8.69 14.05
CA ASN A 285 -24.25 9.20 15.29
C ASN A 285 -23.97 10.70 15.55
N ASP A 286 -24.68 11.27 16.53
CA ASP A 286 -24.59 12.70 16.89
C ASP A 286 -23.21 13.12 17.47
N GLU A 287 -22.50 12.23 18.16
CA GLU A 287 -21.17 12.51 18.73
C GLU A 287 -20.12 12.66 17.62
N ALA A 288 -20.11 11.72 16.66
CA ALA A 288 -19.25 11.77 15.49
C ALA A 288 -19.56 13.01 14.63
N GLU A 289 -20.84 13.30 14.39
CA GLU A 289 -21.27 14.50 13.66
C GLU A 289 -20.83 15.80 14.38
N ALA A 290 -20.89 15.86 15.72
CA ALA A 290 -20.37 16.98 16.49
C ALA A 290 -18.84 17.13 16.37
N VAL A 291 -18.08 16.03 16.41
CA VAL A 291 -16.62 16.04 16.19
C VAL A 291 -16.28 16.55 14.79
N TYR A 292 -16.95 16.05 13.74
CA TYR A 292 -16.71 16.48 12.36
C TYR A 292 -17.00 17.98 12.19
N ASN A 293 -18.16 18.44 12.66
CA ASN A 293 -18.57 19.85 12.53
C ASN A 293 -17.66 20.79 13.35
N ALA A 294 -17.07 20.33 14.46
CA ALA A 294 -16.06 21.09 15.20
C ALA A 294 -14.73 21.25 14.44
N VAL A 295 -14.36 20.29 13.57
CA VAL A 295 -13.20 20.43 12.66
C VAL A 295 -13.53 21.40 11.53
N VAL A 296 -14.70 21.25 10.88
CA VAL A 296 -15.15 22.15 9.80
C VAL A 296 -15.15 23.61 10.25
N LYS A 297 -15.76 23.90 11.41
CA LYS A 297 -15.82 25.26 11.97
C LYS A 297 -14.44 25.90 12.18
N LYS A 298 -13.40 25.11 12.46
CA LYS A 298 -12.02 25.60 12.60
C LYS A 298 -11.35 25.83 11.23
N ILE A 299 -11.66 25.02 10.24
CA ILE A 299 -11.21 25.24 8.84
C ILE A 299 -11.88 26.49 8.26
N GLU A 300 -13.15 26.74 8.58
CA GLU A 300 -13.88 27.97 8.22
C GLU A 300 -13.28 29.20 8.90
N ALA A 301 -13.07 29.16 10.23
CA ALA A 301 -12.40 30.25 10.95
C ALA A 301 -10.96 30.53 10.47
N PHE A 302 -10.24 29.50 10.00
CA PHE A 302 -8.97 29.68 9.30
C PHE A 302 -9.16 30.43 7.97
N ALA A 303 -10.13 30.02 7.15
CA ALA A 303 -10.41 30.66 5.87
C ALA A 303 -10.85 32.12 6.01
N GLU A 304 -11.59 32.46 7.08
CA GLU A 304 -11.92 33.83 7.45
C GLU A 304 -10.68 34.63 7.87
N ARG A 305 -9.80 34.05 8.71
CA ARG A 305 -8.57 34.73 9.20
C ARG A 305 -7.53 34.97 8.10
N PHE A 306 -7.34 34.00 7.21
CA PHE A 306 -6.26 34.00 6.21
C PHE A 306 -6.75 34.27 4.77
N GLY A 307 -8.04 34.56 4.58
CA GLY A 307 -8.64 34.86 3.27
C GLY A 307 -8.75 33.68 2.30
N ARG A 308 -8.23 32.51 2.65
CA ARG A 308 -8.26 31.27 1.84
C ARG A 308 -8.28 30.02 2.73
N ARG A 309 -8.83 28.93 2.20
CA ARG A 309 -8.80 27.62 2.88
C ARG A 309 -7.36 27.14 3.09
N PRO A 310 -7.09 26.36 4.16
CA PRO A 310 -5.78 25.73 4.33
C PRO A 310 -5.54 24.79 3.14
N ARG A 311 -4.37 24.93 2.52
CA ARG A 311 -3.98 24.21 1.29
C ARG A 311 -2.76 23.33 1.60
N MET A 312 -2.90 22.03 1.34
CA MET A 312 -1.87 21.02 1.56
C MET A 312 -1.53 20.33 0.24
N LEU A 313 -0.24 20.05 0.01
CA LEU A 313 0.21 19.05 -0.96
C LEU A 313 0.48 17.74 -0.21
N VAL A 314 -0.26 16.67 -0.50
CA VAL A 314 0.10 15.32 -0.03
C VAL A 314 1.06 14.73 -1.06
N ALA A 315 2.25 14.33 -0.63
CA ALA A 315 3.33 13.88 -1.50
C ALA A 315 3.87 12.52 -1.06
N LYS A 316 4.06 11.63 -2.03
CA LYS A 316 4.96 10.48 -1.94
C LYS A 316 6.33 10.94 -2.44
N ILE A 317 7.42 10.54 -1.78
CA ILE A 317 8.78 10.87 -2.19
C ILE A 317 9.65 9.61 -2.14
N GLY A 318 10.44 9.35 -3.18
CA GLY A 318 11.26 8.13 -3.28
C GLY A 318 10.73 7.18 -4.35
N GLN A 319 10.74 5.87 -4.06
CA GLN A 319 10.02 4.87 -4.86
C GLN A 319 8.74 4.36 -4.16
N ASP A 320 8.48 4.85 -2.95
CA ASP A 320 7.35 4.51 -2.09
C ASP A 320 6.01 4.66 -2.81
N GLY A 321 5.41 3.52 -3.16
CA GLY A 321 4.15 3.40 -3.90
C GLY A 321 4.26 3.37 -5.43
N HIS A 322 5.46 3.26 -6.00
CA HIS A 322 5.83 3.61 -7.38
C HIS A 322 5.62 5.09 -7.72
N ASP A 323 6.72 5.86 -7.79
CA ASP A 323 6.97 6.91 -8.80
C ASP A 323 8.23 7.75 -8.48
N ARG A 324 9.35 7.43 -9.14
CA ARG A 324 10.56 8.27 -9.36
C ARG A 324 11.29 8.83 -8.13
N GLY A 325 12.30 8.09 -7.66
CA GLY A 325 13.27 8.60 -6.67
C GLY A 325 14.03 9.87 -7.09
N ALA A 326 14.43 10.67 -6.08
CA ALA A 326 15.23 11.91 -6.12
C ALA A 326 14.70 13.08 -6.98
N LYS A 327 14.35 12.86 -8.25
CA LYS A 327 13.72 13.88 -9.12
C LYS A 327 12.39 14.38 -8.52
N VAL A 328 11.67 13.52 -7.78
CA VAL A 328 10.42 13.88 -7.08
C VAL A 328 10.61 14.84 -5.91
N ILE A 329 11.80 14.93 -5.29
CA ILE A 329 12.03 15.95 -4.23
C ILE A 329 12.01 17.35 -4.85
N ALA A 330 12.73 17.53 -5.97
CA ALA A 330 12.78 18.80 -6.69
C ALA A 330 11.42 19.15 -7.34
N SER A 331 10.73 18.18 -7.96
CA SER A 331 9.40 18.44 -8.53
C SER A 331 8.33 18.62 -7.46
N GLY A 332 8.40 17.93 -6.32
CA GLY A 332 7.46 18.07 -5.21
C GLY A 332 7.61 19.42 -4.50
N ALA A 333 8.85 19.86 -4.24
CA ALA A 333 9.11 21.21 -3.75
C ALA A 333 8.60 22.28 -4.73
N ARG A 334 8.84 22.09 -6.04
CA ARG A 334 8.35 23.02 -7.07
C ARG A 334 6.83 23.03 -7.17
N GLN A 335 6.17 21.87 -7.18
CA GLN A 335 4.71 21.76 -7.15
C GLN A 335 4.09 22.45 -5.93
N ALA A 336 4.75 22.36 -4.77
CA ALA A 336 4.29 23.05 -3.56
C ALA A 336 4.36 24.58 -3.68
N VAL A 337 5.44 25.10 -4.29
CA VAL A 337 5.62 26.53 -4.58
C VAL A 337 4.64 27.00 -5.66
N ASP A 338 4.58 26.31 -6.80
CA ASP A 338 3.70 26.63 -7.93
C ASP A 338 2.21 26.59 -7.54
N ALA A 339 1.85 25.71 -6.60
CA ALA A 339 0.49 25.61 -6.07
C ALA A 339 0.22 26.49 -4.84
N ASP A 340 1.20 27.26 -4.34
CA ASP A 340 1.07 28.11 -3.14
C ASP A 340 0.39 27.33 -1.97
N VAL A 341 1.05 26.26 -1.52
CA VAL A 341 0.55 25.46 -0.39
C VAL A 341 1.09 25.96 0.93
N HIS A 342 0.28 25.86 1.99
CA HIS A 342 0.70 26.19 3.34
C HIS A 342 1.58 25.08 3.93
N CYS A 343 1.40 23.84 3.45
CA CYS A 343 2.05 22.65 3.99
C CYS A 343 2.26 21.57 2.91
N ILE A 344 3.39 20.88 2.98
CA ILE A 344 3.63 19.59 2.31
C ILE A 344 3.53 18.48 3.37
N SER A 345 2.64 17.51 3.13
CA SER A 345 2.55 16.28 3.91
C SER A 345 3.27 15.15 3.18
N VAL A 346 4.37 14.67 3.75
CA VAL A 346 5.13 13.53 3.23
C VAL A 346 4.55 12.23 3.80
N SER A 347 4.01 11.38 2.93
CA SER A 347 3.62 10.01 3.30
C SER A 347 4.78 9.06 3.01
N SER A 348 5.41 8.54 4.07
CA SER A 348 6.60 7.67 4.04
C SER A 348 6.31 6.34 4.74
N LEU A 349 6.39 5.24 4.00
CA LEU A 349 6.22 3.87 4.50
C LEU A 349 7.47 3.00 4.27
N GLU A 350 8.34 3.36 3.32
CA GLU A 350 9.56 2.57 2.97
C GLU A 350 10.84 3.01 3.74
N ALA A 351 10.70 3.49 4.98
CA ALA A 351 11.81 3.96 5.83
C ALA A 351 12.73 5.08 5.22
N GLY A 352 12.32 5.70 4.11
CA GLY A 352 13.10 6.72 3.40
C GLY A 352 13.13 8.09 4.08
N HIS A 353 12.30 8.31 5.11
CA HIS A 353 12.11 9.60 5.78
C HIS A 353 13.41 10.24 6.26
N ASN A 354 14.31 9.47 6.89
CA ASN A 354 15.59 9.97 7.43
C ASN A 354 16.53 10.58 6.38
N THR A 355 16.34 10.27 5.09
CA THR A 355 17.12 10.85 3.99
C THR A 355 16.31 11.85 3.17
N LEU A 356 15.09 11.46 2.77
CA LEU A 356 14.31 12.18 1.76
C LEU A 356 13.63 13.43 2.36
N VAL A 357 13.21 13.40 3.62
CA VAL A 357 12.57 14.55 4.28
C VAL A 357 13.59 15.66 4.58
N PRO A 358 14.77 15.41 5.19
CA PRO A 358 15.80 16.44 5.33
C PRO A 358 16.29 16.98 3.99
N ALA A 359 16.27 16.18 2.92
CA ALA A 359 16.58 16.66 1.57
C ALA A 359 15.48 17.59 1.02
N LEU A 360 14.20 17.28 1.24
CA LEU A 360 13.07 18.16 0.87
C LEU A 360 13.16 19.53 1.55
N VAL A 361 13.40 19.57 2.87
CA VAL A 361 13.53 20.84 3.61
C VAL A 361 14.71 21.68 3.07
N LYS A 362 15.84 21.04 2.75
CA LYS A 362 16.99 21.71 2.12
C LYS A 362 16.66 22.27 0.74
N VAL A 363 15.85 21.57 -0.07
CA VAL A 363 15.42 22.07 -1.39
C VAL A 363 14.45 23.25 -1.25
N LEU A 364 13.45 23.17 -0.35
CA LEU A 364 12.53 24.29 -0.07
C LEU A 364 13.31 25.55 0.33
N LYS A 365 14.30 25.41 1.23
CA LYS A 365 15.15 26.53 1.63
C LYS A 365 15.95 27.10 0.45
N LYS A 366 16.43 26.27 -0.47
CA LYS A 366 17.16 26.71 -1.67
C LYS A 366 16.27 27.44 -2.68
N GLU A 367 15.00 27.09 -2.77
CA GLU A 367 13.99 27.75 -3.62
C GLU A 367 13.32 28.96 -2.90
N ASN A 368 13.85 29.42 -1.75
CA ASN A 368 13.29 30.47 -0.87
C ASN A 368 11.86 30.18 -0.36
N ALA A 369 11.46 28.90 -0.33
CA ALA A 369 10.15 28.43 0.07
C ALA A 369 10.10 27.94 1.53
N GLU A 370 11.00 28.43 2.40
CA GLU A 370 11.08 28.02 3.80
C GLU A 370 9.88 28.48 4.67
N HIS A 371 8.98 29.28 4.11
CA HIS A 371 7.68 29.61 4.69
C HIS A 371 6.70 28.42 4.67
N ILE A 372 6.84 27.48 3.72
CA ILE A 372 6.00 26.30 3.59
C ILE A 372 6.32 25.31 4.74
N LEU A 373 5.29 24.82 5.42
CA LEU A 373 5.42 23.80 6.46
C LEU A 373 5.73 22.42 5.84
N VAL A 374 6.54 21.60 6.51
CA VAL A 374 6.66 20.17 6.20
C VAL A 374 6.12 19.36 7.39
N ILE A 375 5.21 18.42 7.11
CA ILE A 375 4.74 17.40 8.05
C ILE A 375 5.00 16.01 7.47
N CYS A 376 5.01 14.99 8.32
CA CYS A 376 5.22 13.60 7.89
C CYS A 376 4.14 12.67 8.45
N GLY A 377 3.90 11.56 7.77
CA GLY A 377 3.11 10.46 8.29
C GLY A 377 3.39 9.14 7.58
N GLY A 378 2.89 8.05 8.14
CA GLY A 378 3.19 6.68 7.72
C GLY A 378 4.07 5.94 8.73
N VAL A 379 4.77 4.90 8.28
CA VAL A 379 5.59 4.03 9.14
C VAL A 379 6.90 4.72 9.48
N ILE A 380 6.90 5.49 10.58
CA ILE A 380 8.05 6.23 11.09
C ILE A 380 8.28 5.76 12.54
N PRO A 381 9.43 5.10 12.84
CA PRO A 381 9.74 4.69 14.20
C PRO A 381 9.87 5.87 15.17
N PRO A 382 9.36 5.81 16.41
CA PRO A 382 9.46 6.91 17.39
C PRO A 382 10.90 7.39 17.67
N LYS A 383 11.89 6.49 17.55
CA LYS A 383 13.32 6.81 17.67
C LYS A 383 13.84 7.81 16.62
N ASP A 384 13.17 7.89 15.46
CA ASP A 384 13.56 8.78 14.35
C ASP A 384 12.89 10.16 14.45
N TYR A 385 11.90 10.33 15.34
CA TYR A 385 11.10 11.55 15.42
C TYR A 385 11.96 12.79 15.69
N GLN A 386 12.92 12.70 16.62
CA GLN A 386 13.79 13.84 16.95
C GLN A 386 14.63 14.28 15.76
N LEU A 387 15.17 13.35 14.97
CA LEU A 387 15.93 13.65 13.75
C LEU A 387 15.07 14.41 12.73
N LEU A 388 13.80 14.04 12.58
CA LEU A 388 12.87 14.72 11.68
C LEU A 388 12.48 16.11 12.19
N TYR A 389 12.24 16.27 13.50
CA TYR A 389 12.00 17.60 14.11
C TYR A 389 13.23 18.51 13.95
N ASP A 390 14.44 18.00 14.22
CA ASP A 390 15.72 18.72 14.03
C ASP A 390 15.96 19.10 12.56
N ALA A 391 15.45 18.29 11.63
CA ALA A 391 15.48 18.58 10.19
C ALA A 391 14.43 19.62 9.74
N GLY A 392 13.52 20.06 10.61
CA GLY A 392 12.54 21.11 10.33
C GLY A 392 11.10 20.63 10.06
N VAL A 393 10.77 19.37 10.36
CA VAL A 393 9.40 18.86 10.32
C VAL A 393 8.58 19.46 11.48
N GLY A 394 7.34 19.87 11.23
CA GLY A 394 6.48 20.51 12.25
C GLY A 394 5.47 19.59 12.94
N ALA A 395 5.16 18.42 12.37
CA ALA A 395 4.30 17.39 12.96
C ALA A 395 4.57 16.02 12.31
N ILE A 396 4.42 14.94 13.08
CA ILE A 396 4.60 13.55 12.63
C ILE A 396 3.37 12.74 13.04
N PHE A 397 2.73 12.08 12.07
CA PHE A 397 1.52 11.28 12.26
C PHE A 397 1.78 9.80 12.00
N GLY A 398 1.98 9.05 13.08
CA GLY A 398 2.18 7.60 13.03
C GLY A 398 0.90 6.83 12.65
N PRO A 399 1.00 5.53 12.38
CA PRO A 399 -0.14 4.72 11.93
C PRO A 399 -1.24 4.62 12.99
N GLY A 400 -2.50 4.65 12.56
CA GLY A 400 -3.67 4.71 13.46
C GLY A 400 -4.01 6.13 13.96
N THR A 401 -3.32 7.16 13.49
CA THR A 401 -3.71 8.56 13.73
C THR A 401 -5.06 8.86 13.08
N ARG A 402 -6.07 9.15 13.91
CA ARG A 402 -7.43 9.53 13.46
C ARG A 402 -7.42 10.84 12.68
N LEU A 403 -8.12 10.90 11.55
CA LEU A 403 -8.11 12.00 10.58
C LEU A 403 -8.57 13.34 11.17
N HIS A 404 -9.54 13.32 12.09
CA HIS A 404 -9.98 14.53 12.79
C HIS A 404 -8.91 15.09 13.74
N VAL A 405 -8.01 14.26 14.26
CA VAL A 405 -6.89 14.69 15.11
C VAL A 405 -5.78 15.30 14.24
N SER A 406 -5.34 14.57 13.21
CA SER A 406 -4.27 15.05 12.32
C SER A 406 -4.66 16.32 11.56
N ALA A 407 -5.93 16.48 11.16
CA ALA A 407 -6.43 17.72 10.56
C ALA A 407 -6.32 18.92 11.52
N LEU A 408 -6.68 18.75 12.80
CA LEU A 408 -6.59 19.80 13.81
C LEU A 408 -5.16 20.15 14.20
N GLU A 409 -4.27 19.16 14.26
CA GLU A 409 -2.85 19.36 14.58
C GLU A 409 -2.10 19.99 13.41
N THR A 410 -2.38 19.56 12.19
CA THR A 410 -1.93 20.22 10.97
C THR A 410 -2.34 21.70 10.97
N LEU A 411 -3.61 21.99 11.27
CA LEU A 411 -4.11 23.37 11.28
C LEU A 411 -3.39 24.24 12.32
N ARG A 412 -3.13 23.71 13.52
CA ARG A 412 -2.31 24.37 14.55
C ARG A 412 -0.88 24.61 14.07
N ALA A 413 -0.25 23.61 13.44
CA ALA A 413 1.10 23.70 12.94
C ALA A 413 1.24 24.74 11.81
N ILE A 414 0.26 24.82 10.90
CA ILE A 414 0.20 25.86 9.86
C ILE A 414 0.06 27.26 10.49
N ILE A 415 -0.85 27.43 11.45
CA ILE A 415 -1.04 28.74 12.14
C ILE A 415 0.26 29.17 12.83
N LYS A 416 0.88 28.28 13.61
CA LYS A 416 2.16 28.53 14.28
C LYS A 416 3.26 28.91 13.28
N LYS A 417 3.36 28.16 12.17
CA LYS A 417 4.33 28.42 11.11
C LYS A 417 4.11 29.78 10.44
N SER A 418 2.86 30.17 10.19
CA SER A 418 2.51 31.50 9.67
C SER A 418 2.95 32.60 10.63
N GLU A 419 2.63 32.47 11.92
CA GLU A 419 3.00 33.46 12.95
C GLU A 419 4.53 33.57 13.11
N GLU A 420 5.27 32.46 12.95
CA GLU A 420 6.74 32.45 12.88
C GLU A 420 7.32 33.08 11.60
N ASN A 421 6.61 33.00 10.47
CA ASN A 421 7.02 33.61 9.20
C ASN A 421 6.76 35.12 9.23
N ASP A 422 5.58 35.55 9.70
CA ASP A 422 5.20 36.95 9.92
C ASP A 422 6.24 37.67 10.79
N ALA A 423 6.69 37.02 11.87
CA ALA A 423 7.73 37.55 12.77
C ALA A 423 9.14 37.64 12.12
N LYS A 424 9.36 36.97 10.99
CA LYS A 424 10.61 37.00 10.20
C LYS A 424 10.50 37.86 8.94
N GLY A 425 9.30 38.35 8.59
CA GLY A 425 9.03 39.07 7.34
C GLY A 425 9.11 38.20 6.09
N LEU A 426 8.68 36.93 6.20
CA LEU A 426 8.67 35.91 5.14
C LEU A 426 7.26 35.71 4.55
#